data_AF-A0A530L788-F1
#
_entry.id   AF-A0A530L788-F1
#
_cell.length_a   1.000
_cell.length_b   1.000
_cell.length_c   1.000
_cell.angle_alpha   90.00
_cell.angle_beta   90.00
_cell.angle_gamma   90.00
#
_symmetry.space_group_name_H-M   'P 1'
#
loop_
_entity.id
_entity.type
_entity.pdbx_description
1 polymer ?
#
loop_
_entity_poly.entity_id
_entity_poly.type
_entity_poly.pdbx_seq_one_letter_code
_entity_poly.pdbx_strand_id
1 'polypeptide(L)'
;MNTFSQVLSDDQGVSDFHTISHGLYIDGQWQQSADGRVIPVIDPSTEAIIAAVPDATLEDAADAVDAAAKAAHGWRTTSPRK
;
A
#
# COMPACT_ATOMS: atom_id res chain seq x y z
N MET A 1 23.30 25.28 -4.77
CA MET A 1 22.01 25.09 -5.47
C MET A 1 21.39 23.80 -4.94
N ASN A 2 20.48 23.91 -3.98
CA ASN A 2 19.52 22.86 -3.66
C ASN A 2 18.37 23.49 -2.86
N THR A 3 17.50 24.20 -3.57
CA THR A 3 16.39 24.99 -3.03
C THR A 3 15.06 24.23 -3.10
N PHE A 4 15.08 22.91 -2.90
CA PHE A 4 13.87 22.07 -3.01
C PHE A 4 13.39 21.48 -1.68
N SER A 5 14.14 21.67 -0.59
CA SER A 5 13.79 21.06 0.70
C SER A 5 12.98 22.00 1.63
N GLN A 6 12.59 23.19 1.18
CA GLN A 6 12.18 24.26 2.10
C GLN A 6 10.81 24.90 1.81
N VAL A 7 9.95 24.25 1.00
CA VAL A 7 8.64 24.83 0.62
C VAL A 7 7.49 23.86 0.86
N LEU A 8 7.44 23.16 2.00
CA LEU A 8 6.22 22.48 2.45
C LEU A 8 6.21 22.48 3.98
N SER A 9 5.84 23.60 4.58
CA SER A 9 5.49 23.65 6.01
C SER A 9 4.28 24.55 6.15
N ASP A 10 3.23 23.95 6.74
CA ASP A 10 2.01 24.55 7.25
C ASP A 10 1.05 25.19 6.24
N ASP A 11 0.18 24.36 5.64
CA ASP A 11 -1.26 24.61 5.68
C ASP A 11 -2.09 23.33 5.39
N GLN A 12 -3.14 23.13 6.19
CA GLN A 12 -4.22 22.13 6.11
C GLN A 12 -3.95 20.70 6.62
N GLY A 13 -4.95 20.14 7.33
CA GLY A 13 -4.98 18.80 7.93
C GLY A 13 -4.93 17.63 6.92
N VAL A 14 -3.93 17.64 6.05
CA VAL A 14 -3.63 16.58 5.09
C VAL A 14 -2.95 15.46 5.86
N SER A 15 -3.58 14.28 5.84
CA SER A 15 -3.04 13.09 6.52
C SER A 15 -1.70 12.69 5.90
N ASP A 16 -0.74 12.25 6.72
CA ASP A 16 0.49 11.64 6.22
C ASP A 16 0.18 10.28 5.58
N PHE A 17 0.05 10.27 4.25
CA PHE A 17 -0.28 9.07 3.50
C PHE A 17 0.89 8.08 3.41
N HIS A 18 2.13 8.53 3.67
CA HIS A 18 3.30 7.66 3.62
C HIS A 18 3.27 6.58 4.71
N THR A 19 2.61 6.87 5.84
CA THR A 19 2.38 5.94 6.95
C THR A 19 1.24 4.93 6.67
N ILE A 20 0.58 4.98 5.51
CA ILE A 20 -0.42 3.94 5.14
C ILE A 20 -0.12 3.29 3.79
N SER A 21 0.70 3.89 2.95
CA SER A 21 1.16 3.32 1.67
C SER A 21 2.40 2.41 1.84
N HIS A 22 2.41 1.57 2.89
CA HIS A 22 3.59 0.78 3.30
C HIS A 22 3.99 -0.34 2.33
N GLY A 23 3.09 -0.79 1.45
CA GLY A 23 3.36 -1.90 0.53
C GLY A 23 2.13 -2.72 0.17
N LEU A 24 2.35 -3.89 -0.42
CA LEU A 24 1.37 -4.96 -0.53
C LEU A 24 1.37 -5.73 0.79
N TYR A 25 0.18 -6.01 1.34
CA TYR A 25 0.06 -6.83 2.55
C TYR A 25 -0.32 -8.26 2.16
N ILE A 26 0.68 -9.14 2.08
CA ILE A 26 0.55 -10.52 1.61
C ILE A 26 1.07 -11.45 2.70
N ASP A 27 0.33 -12.53 2.97
CA ASP A 27 0.66 -13.55 3.98
C ASP A 27 1.04 -13.00 5.38
N GLY A 28 0.39 -11.90 5.79
CA GLY A 28 0.63 -11.27 7.08
C GLY A 28 1.85 -10.35 7.15
N GLN A 29 2.45 -10.00 6.00
CA GLN A 29 3.65 -9.16 5.92
C GLN A 29 3.45 -8.01 4.92
N TRP A 30 4.07 -6.87 5.22
CA TRP A 30 4.19 -5.77 4.26
C TRP A 30 5.41 -6.00 3.36
N GLN A 31 5.19 -5.99 2.05
CA GLN A 31 6.24 -6.13 1.04
C GLN A 31 6.07 -5.12 -0.09
N GLN A 32 7.14 -4.85 -0.85
CA GLN A 32 7.04 -4.08 -2.09
C GLN A 32 6.55 -4.97 -3.24
N SER A 33 6.16 -4.37 -4.36
CA SER A 33 5.92 -5.12 -5.60
C SER A 33 7.17 -5.90 -6.01
N ALA A 34 7.00 -7.10 -6.59
CA ALA A 34 8.09 -7.96 -7.01
C ALA A 34 9.07 -7.26 -7.99
N ASP A 35 8.59 -6.31 -8.79
CA ASP A 35 9.42 -5.52 -9.71
C ASP A 35 9.71 -4.09 -9.24
N GLY A 36 9.27 -3.74 -8.03
CA GLY A 36 9.50 -2.44 -7.40
C GLY A 36 8.77 -1.27 -8.04
N ARG A 37 7.87 -1.50 -9.01
CA ARG A 37 7.08 -0.42 -9.60
C ARG A 37 6.03 0.12 -8.64
N VAL A 38 5.67 1.37 -8.86
CA VAL A 38 4.67 2.10 -8.08
C VAL A 38 3.74 2.90 -8.98
N ILE A 39 2.51 3.09 -8.53
CA ILE A 39 1.51 3.95 -9.14
C ILE A 39 1.41 5.23 -8.29
N PRO A 40 1.61 6.42 -8.88
CA PRO A 40 1.43 7.68 -8.16
C PRO A 40 -0.05 7.93 -7.88
N VAL A 41 -0.37 8.29 -6.64
CA VAL A 41 -1.71 8.71 -6.24
C VAL A 41 -1.76 10.23 -6.32
N ILE A 42 -2.71 10.73 -7.13
CA ILE A 42 -2.83 12.15 -7.47
C ILE A 42 -4.09 12.72 -6.80
N ASP A 43 -3.97 13.88 -6.18
CA ASP A 43 -5.10 14.66 -5.69
C ASP A 43 -5.88 15.27 -6.87
N PRO A 44 -7.17 14.94 -7.05
CA PRO A 44 -7.96 15.44 -8.17
C PRO A 44 -8.27 16.94 -8.10
N SER A 45 -8.05 17.59 -6.96
CA SER A 45 -8.30 19.04 -6.76
C SER A 45 -7.09 19.92 -7.04
N THR A 46 -5.89 19.37 -6.92
CA THR A 46 -4.63 20.12 -7.03
C THR A 46 -3.64 19.54 -8.04
N GLU A 47 -3.92 18.33 -8.55
CA GLU A 47 -3.01 17.54 -9.38
C GLU A 47 -1.67 17.17 -8.69
N ALA A 48 -1.54 17.41 -7.38
CA ALA A 48 -0.36 17.06 -6.63
C ALA A 48 -0.28 15.55 -6.35
N ILE A 49 0.93 14.98 -6.36
CA ILE A 49 1.17 13.60 -5.91
C ILE A 49 1.13 13.57 -4.38
N ILE A 50 0.24 12.77 -3.82
CA ILE A 50 0.04 12.65 -2.38
C ILE A 50 0.59 11.35 -1.79
N ALA A 51 0.78 10.31 -2.62
CA ALA A 51 1.37 9.03 -2.22
C ALA A 51 1.86 8.24 -3.45
N ALA A 52 2.55 7.12 -3.19
CA ALA A 52 2.86 6.10 -4.19
C ALA A 52 2.52 4.73 -3.62
N VAL A 53 1.74 3.93 -4.37
CA VAL A 53 1.36 2.57 -3.98
C VAL A 53 2.06 1.56 -4.89
N PRO A 54 2.41 0.34 -4.43
CA PRO A 54 3.03 -0.65 -5.30
C PRO A 54 2.13 -1.02 -6.49
N ASP A 55 2.74 -1.12 -7.67
CA ASP A 55 2.12 -1.66 -8.88
C ASP A 55 2.32 -3.19 -8.87
N ALA A 56 1.32 -3.92 -8.38
CA ALA A 56 1.42 -5.35 -8.14
C ALA A 56 1.60 -6.15 -9.45
N THR A 57 2.56 -7.06 -9.45
CA THR A 57 2.80 -7.97 -10.57
C THR A 57 1.85 -9.19 -10.53
N LEU A 58 1.88 -10.00 -11.60
CA LEU A 58 1.20 -11.30 -11.61
C LEU A 58 1.76 -12.27 -10.54
N GLU A 59 3.04 -12.14 -10.18
CA GLU A 59 3.68 -12.95 -9.14
C GLU A 59 3.12 -12.58 -7.76
N ASP A 60 3.08 -11.28 -7.45
CA ASP A 60 2.45 -10.78 -6.22
C ASP A 60 0.99 -11.23 -6.09
N ALA A 61 0.25 -11.21 -7.21
CA ALA A 61 -1.13 -11.68 -7.25
C ALA A 61 -1.23 -13.19 -6.99
N ALA A 62 -0.33 -14.00 -7.54
CA ALA A 62 -0.28 -15.44 -7.31
C ALA A 62 0.04 -15.75 -5.84
N ASP A 63 1.05 -15.08 -5.26
CA ASP A 63 1.42 -15.23 -3.85
C ASP A 63 0.27 -14.88 -2.91
N ALA A 64 -0.47 -13.80 -3.22
CA ALA A 64 -1.66 -13.41 -2.46
C ALA A 64 -2.77 -14.47 -2.51
N VAL A 65 -3.03 -15.04 -3.69
CA VAL A 65 -4.03 -16.11 -3.85
C VAL A 65 -3.61 -17.39 -3.13
N ASP A 66 -2.34 -17.76 -3.21
CA ASP A 66 -1.81 -18.94 -2.53
C ASP A 66 -1.87 -18.79 -1.01
N ALA A 67 -1.50 -17.62 -0.48
CA ALA A 67 -1.63 -17.30 0.94
C ALA A 67 -3.10 -17.37 1.41
N ALA A 68 -4.02 -16.79 0.64
CA ALA A 68 -5.44 -16.85 0.93
C ALA A 68 -5.97 -18.30 0.92
N ALA A 69 -5.56 -19.12 -0.06
CA ALA A 69 -5.95 -20.52 -0.15
C ALA A 69 -5.44 -21.34 1.04
N LYS A 70 -4.19 -21.11 1.48
CA LYS A 70 -3.60 -21.74 2.68
C LYS A 70 -4.38 -21.38 3.94
N ALA A 71 -4.74 -20.10 4.12
CA ALA A 71 -5.47 -19.61 5.29
C ALA A 71 -6.95 -20.02 5.31
N ALA A 72 -7.56 -20.25 4.14
CA ALA A 72 -9.00 -20.45 3.99
C ALA A 72 -9.54 -21.61 4.84
N HIS A 73 -8.83 -22.73 4.94
CA HIS A 73 -9.28 -23.88 5.73
C HIS A 73 -9.35 -23.56 7.23
N GLY A 74 -8.32 -22.91 7.77
CA GLY A 74 -8.31 -22.51 9.18
C GLY A 74 -9.42 -21.51 9.47
N TRP A 75 -9.47 -20.44 8.66
CA TRP A 75 -10.43 -19.36 8.87
C TRP A 75 -11.89 -19.81 8.79
N ARG A 76 -12.26 -20.63 7.78
CA ARG A 76 -13.65 -21.07 7.57
C ARG A 76 -14.20 -21.96 8.69
N THR A 77 -13.33 -22.56 9.50
CA THR A 77 -13.72 -23.40 10.64
C THR A 77 -13.84 -22.63 11.95
N THR A 78 -13.51 -21.33 11.93
CA THR A 78 -13.64 -20.44 13.09
C THR A 78 -15.12 -20.28 13.45
N SER A 79 -15.46 -20.46 14.73
CA SER A 79 -16.82 -20.29 15.19
C SER A 79 -17.27 -18.82 15.06
N PRO A 80 -18.55 -18.54 14.74
CA PRO A 80 -19.05 -17.17 14.60
C PRO A 80 -18.90 -16.32 15.88
N ARG A 81 -18.89 -16.97 17.05
CA ARG A 81 -18.58 -16.41 18.36
C ARG A 81 -17.76 -17.42 19.15
N LYS A 82 -16.85 -16.92 19.99
CA LYS A 82 -16.11 -17.74 20.95
C LYS A 82 -16.90 -17.90 22.24
#